data_AF-A0A377R0Z2-F1
#
_entry.id   AF-A0A377R0Z2-F1
#
_cell.length_a   1.000
_cell.length_b   1.000
_cell.length_c   1.000
_cell.angle_alpha   90.00
_cell.angle_beta   90.00
_cell.angle_gamma   90.00
#
_symmetry.space_group_name_H-M   'P 1'
#
loop_
_entity.id
_entity.type
_entity.pdbx_description
1 polymer ?
#
loop_
_entity_poly.entity_id
_entity_poly.type
_entity_poly.pdbx_seq_one_letter_code
_entity_poly.pdbx_strand_id
1 'polypeptide(L)'
;MNKPAALLLPAAVLALAGCHSTSSVKYAKKDDLANIRKVCIIRNDSARPSELDRHFAAALAKRGITSETVAGYDKKLYQPECPYNLRFKSGGNDDTIRTASLLLRTPEYAVGAVKYSLNDEKDYRTSPNLQQQADGIIARLLGEKAK
;
A
#
# COMPACT_ATOMS: atom_id res chain seq x y z
N MET A 1 22.59 40.57 -63.83
CA MET A 1 21.82 39.34 -64.15
C MET A 1 21.92 38.37 -63.00
N ASN A 2 20.76 37.83 -62.62
CA ASN A 2 20.39 37.25 -61.33
C ASN A 2 21.19 36.01 -60.88
N LYS A 3 21.49 35.93 -59.59
CA LYS A 3 21.77 34.67 -58.88
C LYS A 3 20.45 34.10 -58.33
N PRO A 4 20.16 32.79 -58.47
CA PRO A 4 19.06 32.17 -57.75
C PRO A 4 19.53 31.81 -56.35
N ALA A 5 18.88 32.34 -55.31
CA ALA A 5 19.01 31.83 -53.95
C ALA A 5 17.89 30.81 -53.73
N ALA A 6 18.23 29.52 -53.87
CA ALA A 6 17.36 28.43 -53.46
C ALA A 6 17.29 28.39 -51.93
N LEU A 7 16.10 28.68 -51.38
CA LEU A 7 15.78 28.52 -49.97
C LEU A 7 15.63 27.02 -49.66
N LEU A 8 16.62 26.43 -49.00
CA LEU A 8 16.50 25.12 -48.34
C LEU A 8 16.04 25.36 -46.89
N LEU A 9 14.79 24.98 -46.59
CA LEU A 9 14.26 24.93 -45.23
C LEU A 9 14.66 23.60 -44.58
N PRO A 10 15.40 23.57 -43.46
CA PRO A 10 15.58 22.35 -42.69
C PRO A 10 14.31 22.07 -41.88
N ALA A 11 13.67 20.92 -42.14
CA ALA A 11 12.59 20.41 -41.31
C ALA A 11 13.15 20.03 -39.92
N ALA A 12 12.80 20.81 -38.91
CA ALA A 12 13.11 20.50 -37.52
C ALA A 12 12.26 19.28 -37.08
N VAL A 13 12.91 18.12 -36.98
CA VAL A 13 12.33 16.94 -36.32
C VAL A 13 12.31 17.23 -34.82
N LEU A 14 11.15 17.67 -34.32
CA LEU A 14 10.88 17.70 -32.88
C LEU A 14 10.78 16.25 -32.40
N ALA A 15 11.92 15.70 -31.96
CA ALA A 15 11.92 14.48 -31.17
C ALA A 15 11.21 14.79 -29.84
N LEU A 16 9.92 14.43 -29.74
CA LEU A 16 9.26 14.30 -28.45
C LEU A 16 9.94 13.15 -27.71
N ALA A 17 10.97 13.49 -26.93
CA ALA A 17 11.37 12.70 -25.79
C ALA A 17 10.22 12.77 -24.77
N GLY A 18 9.17 11.99 -25.02
CA GLY A 18 8.13 11.76 -24.03
C GLY A 18 8.83 11.21 -22.79
N CYS A 19 8.79 11.98 -21.70
CA CYS A 19 9.19 11.53 -20.38
C CYS A 19 8.40 10.27 -20.04
N HIS A 20 8.95 9.11 -20.38
CA HIS A 20 8.53 7.85 -19.82
C HIS A 20 8.87 7.91 -18.35
N SER A 21 7.94 8.45 -17.56
CA SER A 21 7.91 8.24 -16.13
C SER A 21 7.60 6.78 -15.91
N THR A 22 8.61 5.92 -16.07
CA THR A 22 8.58 4.57 -15.56
C THR A 22 8.56 4.70 -14.04
N SER A 23 7.36 4.86 -13.48
CA SER A 23 7.12 4.61 -12.07
C SER A 23 7.29 3.11 -11.83
N SER A 24 8.53 2.65 -11.94
CA SER A 24 8.98 1.43 -11.31
C SER A 24 8.72 1.66 -9.82
N VAL A 25 7.67 1.02 -9.32
CA VAL A 25 7.49 0.89 -7.88
C VAL A 25 8.76 0.18 -7.42
N LYS A 26 9.71 0.96 -6.90
CA LYS A 26 10.82 0.39 -6.16
C LYS A 26 10.15 -0.42 -5.05
N TYR A 27 10.41 -1.72 -5.02
CA TYR A 27 10.09 -2.52 -3.85
C TYR A 27 11.27 -2.33 -2.89
N ALA A 28 10.96 -2.18 -1.60
CA ALA A 28 11.91 -1.87 -0.56
C ALA A 28 13.11 -2.82 -0.54
N LYS A 29 14.19 -2.34 0.08
CA LYS A 29 15.27 -3.20 0.56
C LYS A 29 14.65 -4.19 1.56
N LYS A 30 14.95 -5.49 1.41
CA LYS A 30 14.39 -6.57 2.25
C LYS A 30 14.53 -6.31 3.77
N ASP A 31 15.48 -5.48 4.16
CA ASP A 31 15.78 -5.17 5.57
C ASP A 31 14.83 -4.16 6.23
N ASP A 32 13.94 -3.51 5.47
CA ASP A 32 13.08 -2.46 6.05
C ASP A 32 11.98 -3.04 6.96
N LEU A 33 11.43 -4.22 6.65
CA LEU A 33 10.34 -4.83 7.42
C LEU A 33 10.71 -5.09 8.87
N ALA A 34 11.93 -5.58 9.13
CA ALA A 34 12.42 -5.85 10.48
C ALA A 34 12.64 -4.57 11.31
N ASN A 35 12.77 -3.41 10.65
CA ASN A 35 13.07 -2.13 11.26
C ASN A 35 11.84 -1.24 11.45
N ILE A 36 10.66 -1.67 11.00
CA ILE A 36 9.42 -0.91 11.20
C ILE A 36 9.10 -0.85 12.69
N ARG A 37 8.91 0.36 13.21
CA ARG A 37 8.50 0.62 14.60
C ARG A 37 7.23 1.45 14.71
N LYS A 38 6.88 2.18 13.65
CA LYS A 38 5.69 3.03 13.57
C LYS A 38 5.03 2.91 12.20
N VAL A 39 3.70 2.78 12.17
CA VAL A 39 2.88 2.74 10.95
C VAL A 39 1.69 3.68 11.08
N CYS A 40 1.49 4.56 10.11
CA CYS A 40 0.26 5.34 9.98
C CYS A 40 -0.75 4.57 9.13
N ILE A 41 -1.90 4.21 9.73
CA ILE A 41 -2.96 3.48 9.06
C ILE A 41 -3.90 4.50 8.42
N ILE A 42 -4.02 4.44 7.10
CA ILE A 42 -4.93 5.33 6.38
C ILE A 42 -6.35 4.80 6.55
N ARG A 43 -7.20 5.55 7.24
CA ARG A 43 -8.62 5.20 7.40
C ARG A 43 -9.28 5.03 6.03
N ASN A 44 -10.07 3.98 5.91
CA ASN A 44 -10.91 3.72 4.74
C ASN A 44 -12.35 3.45 5.19
N ASP A 45 -13.19 4.48 5.15
CA ASP A 45 -14.58 4.41 5.63
C ASP A 45 -15.47 3.49 4.77
N SER A 46 -15.04 3.22 3.53
CA SER A 46 -15.71 2.29 2.61
C SER A 46 -15.30 0.83 2.84
N ALA A 47 -14.29 0.57 3.68
CA ALA A 47 -13.87 -0.78 3.98
C ALA A 47 -14.94 -1.53 4.79
N ARG A 48 -15.03 -2.84 4.55
CA ARG A 48 -15.84 -3.75 5.37
C ARG A 48 -15.02 -4.93 5.87
N PRO A 49 -15.21 -5.40 7.12
CA PRO A 49 -16.00 -4.80 8.22
C PRO A 49 -15.65 -3.35 8.56
N SER A 50 -16.57 -2.62 9.19
CA SER A 50 -16.30 -1.25 9.67
C SER A 50 -15.22 -1.25 10.74
N GLU A 51 -14.48 -0.15 10.86
CA GLU A 51 -13.41 0.02 11.87
C GLU A 51 -12.25 -0.99 11.76
N LEU A 52 -12.05 -1.59 10.57
CA LEU A 52 -11.00 -2.56 10.33
C LEU A 52 -9.58 -2.00 10.58
N ASP A 53 -9.40 -0.69 10.51
CA ASP A 53 -8.18 0.00 10.91
C ASP A 53 -7.82 -0.26 12.39
N ARG A 54 -8.80 -0.36 13.30
CA ARG A 54 -8.57 -0.68 14.72
C ARG A 54 -8.06 -2.11 14.90
N HIS A 55 -8.62 -3.06 14.15
CA HIS A 55 -8.18 -4.45 14.18
C HIS A 55 -6.75 -4.60 13.65
N PHE A 56 -6.39 -3.88 12.58
CA PHE A 56 -5.03 -3.82 12.08
C PHE A 56 -4.08 -3.12 13.05
N ALA A 57 -4.50 -2.05 13.73
CA ALA A 57 -3.72 -1.39 14.77
C ALA A 57 -3.39 -2.34 15.92
N ALA A 58 -4.37 -3.12 16.40
CA ALA A 58 -4.17 -4.13 17.43
C ALA A 58 -3.21 -5.24 16.96
N ALA A 59 -3.36 -5.70 15.72
CA ALA A 59 -2.49 -6.72 15.12
C ALA A 59 -1.03 -6.24 14.93
N LEU A 60 -0.81 -4.95 14.65
CA LEU A 60 0.51 -4.31 14.62
C LEU A 60 1.10 -4.17 16.03
N ALA A 61 0.29 -3.74 17.01
CA ALA A 61 0.72 -3.60 18.40
C ALA A 61 1.19 -4.94 19.00
N LYS A 62 0.51 -6.05 18.68
CA LYS A 62 0.93 -7.42 19.05
C LYS A 62 2.35 -7.79 18.57
N ARG A 63 2.88 -7.07 17.58
CA ARG A 63 4.23 -7.22 17.02
C ARG A 63 5.20 -6.13 17.46
N GLY A 64 4.82 -5.32 18.45
CA GLY A 64 5.64 -4.21 18.93
C GLY A 64 5.71 -3.01 17.97
N ILE A 65 4.79 -2.94 16.99
CA ILE A 65 4.72 -1.83 16.04
C ILE A 65 3.65 -0.85 16.54
N THR A 66 4.07 0.37 16.85
CA THR A 66 3.14 1.45 17.19
C THR A 66 2.38 1.90 15.95
N SER A 67 1.13 2.32 16.11
CA SER A 67 0.34 2.82 14.99
C SER A 67 -0.57 3.96 15.38
N GLU A 68 -0.89 4.80 14.40
CA GLU A 68 -1.92 5.82 14.50
C GLU A 68 -2.83 5.75 13.26
N THR A 69 -4.14 5.91 13.45
CA THR A 69 -5.08 6.07 12.34
C THR A 69 -5.09 7.52 11.89
N VAL A 70 -4.85 7.74 10.60
CA VAL A 70 -4.89 9.06 9.96
C VAL A 70 -6.01 9.12 8.91
N ALA A 71 -6.59 10.30 8.74
CA ALA A 71 -7.56 10.53 7.67
C ALA A 71 -6.87 10.50 6.29
N GLY A 72 -7.59 10.05 5.26
CA GLY A 72 -7.04 9.79 3.92
C GLY A 72 -6.40 10.98 3.18
N TYR A 73 -6.64 12.20 3.64
CA TYR A 73 -6.14 13.45 3.08
C TYR A 73 -5.17 14.19 4.02
N ASP A 74 -4.68 13.52 5.07
CA ASP A 74 -3.75 14.14 6.02
C ASP A 74 -2.36 14.37 5.38
N LYS A 75 -1.87 15.61 5.43
CA LYS A 75 -0.53 15.98 4.93
C LYS A 75 0.59 15.22 5.64
N LYS A 76 0.36 14.76 6.88
CA LYS A 76 1.31 13.96 7.67
C LYS A 76 1.75 12.68 6.97
N LEU A 77 0.94 12.12 6.06
CA LEU A 77 1.25 10.91 5.29
C LEU A 77 2.55 10.98 4.48
N TYR A 78 3.06 12.18 4.23
CA TYR A 78 4.29 12.41 3.48
C TYR A 78 5.36 13.11 4.32
N GLN A 79 5.20 13.12 5.63
CA GLN A 79 6.09 13.75 6.59
C GLN A 79 6.84 12.71 7.44
N PRO A 80 7.96 13.08 8.08
CA PRO A 80 8.77 12.14 8.87
C PRO A 80 8.02 11.46 10.01
N GLU A 81 6.91 12.02 10.48
CA GLU A 81 6.09 11.44 11.55
C GLU A 81 5.32 10.19 11.09
N CYS A 82 5.09 10.02 9.79
CA CYS A 82 4.50 8.84 9.16
C CYS A 82 5.46 8.22 8.13
N PRO A 83 6.57 7.61 8.59
CA PRO A 83 7.58 7.04 7.68
C PRO A 83 7.04 5.84 6.89
N TYR A 84 6.05 5.14 7.45
CA TYR A 84 5.37 4.02 6.83
C TYR A 84 3.86 4.20 6.88
N ASN A 85 3.21 4.00 5.73
CA ASN A 85 1.78 4.14 5.54
C ASN A 85 1.16 2.79 5.19
N LEU A 86 0.15 2.37 5.96
CA LEU A 86 -0.68 1.22 5.65
C LEU A 86 -1.94 1.67 4.91
N ARG A 87 -2.07 1.24 3.66
CA ARG A 87 -3.28 1.40 2.85
C ARG A 87 -3.99 0.07 2.73
N PHE A 88 -5.31 0.09 2.82
CA PHE A 88 -6.09 -1.14 2.68
C PHE A 88 -7.41 -0.92 1.95
N LYS A 89 -7.87 -1.98 1.30
CA LYS A 89 -9.24 -2.17 0.81
C LYS A 89 -9.72 -3.52 1.30
N SER A 90 -10.98 -3.63 1.70
CA SER A 90 -11.56 -4.90 2.12
C SER A 90 -13.04 -4.99 1.79
N GLY A 91 -13.52 -6.22 1.65
CA GLY A 91 -14.92 -6.56 1.57
C GLY A 91 -15.24 -7.67 2.58
N GLY A 92 -16.49 -7.73 3.03
CA GLY A 92 -16.88 -8.62 4.11
C GLY A 92 -18.19 -8.20 4.76
N ASN A 93 -18.42 -8.71 5.96
CA ASN A 93 -19.47 -8.29 6.87
C ASN A 93 -18.85 -7.97 8.24
N ASP A 94 -19.68 -7.61 9.22
CA ASP A 94 -19.22 -7.12 10.51
C ASP A 94 -18.37 -8.13 11.30
N ASP A 95 -18.54 -9.43 11.02
CA ASP A 95 -17.82 -10.51 11.72
C ASP A 95 -16.66 -11.11 10.91
N THR A 96 -16.58 -10.83 9.60
CA THR A 96 -15.69 -11.56 8.68
C THR A 96 -15.12 -10.68 7.58
N ILE A 97 -13.80 -10.74 7.43
CA ILE A 97 -13.11 -10.22 6.25
C ILE A 97 -13.25 -11.29 5.16
N ARG A 98 -13.93 -10.99 4.05
CA ARG A 98 -14.01 -11.94 2.92
C ARG A 98 -12.85 -11.75 1.95
N THR A 99 -12.48 -10.50 1.72
CA THR A 99 -11.34 -10.13 0.89
C THR A 99 -10.62 -8.95 1.51
N ALA A 100 -9.30 -8.91 1.38
CA ALA A 100 -8.54 -7.71 1.69
C ALA A 100 -7.31 -7.57 0.79
N SER A 101 -6.91 -6.33 0.54
CA SER A 101 -5.67 -5.98 -0.14
C SER A 101 -5.00 -4.88 0.65
N LEU A 102 -3.83 -5.17 1.21
CA LEU A 102 -3.06 -4.23 2.02
C LEU A 102 -1.76 -3.90 1.30
N LEU A 103 -1.34 -2.64 1.44
CA LEU A 103 -0.07 -2.10 0.94
C LEU A 103 0.58 -1.30 2.06
N LEU A 104 1.75 -1.76 2.50
CA LEU A 104 2.65 -1.02 3.38
C LEU A 104 3.71 -0.33 2.52
N ARG A 105 3.88 0.98 2.68
CA ARG A 105 4.80 1.76 1.85
C ARG A 105 5.43 2.92 2.60
N THR A 106 6.58 3.37 2.14
CA THR A 106 7.11 4.71 2.43
C THR A 106 6.50 5.71 1.44
N PRO A 107 6.77 7.02 1.58
CA PRO A 107 6.46 8.00 0.53
C PRO A 107 7.06 7.61 -0.83
N GLU A 108 8.24 7.01 -0.83
CA GLU A 108 9.03 6.75 -2.04
C GLU A 108 8.78 5.38 -2.68
N TYR A 109 8.49 4.35 -1.88
CA TYR A 109 8.49 2.96 -2.37
C TYR A 109 7.59 2.02 -1.55
N ALA A 110 7.20 0.89 -2.15
CA ALA A 110 6.40 -0.13 -1.47
C ALA A 110 7.29 -1.05 -0.62
N VAL A 111 6.87 -1.37 0.60
CA VAL A 111 7.64 -2.19 1.55
C VAL A 111 7.06 -3.60 1.67
N GLY A 112 5.74 -3.72 1.66
CA GLY A 112 5.05 -5.00 1.72
C GLY A 112 3.67 -4.91 1.13
N ALA A 113 3.18 -6.02 0.60
CA ALA A 113 1.81 -6.13 0.12
C ALA A 113 1.27 -7.52 0.41
N VAL A 114 -0.01 -7.61 0.75
CA VAL A 114 -0.72 -8.88 0.92
C VAL A 114 -2.09 -8.80 0.27
N LYS A 115 -2.48 -9.88 -0.39
CA LYS A 115 -3.86 -10.16 -0.77
C LYS A 115 -4.38 -11.27 0.12
N TYR A 116 -5.60 -11.10 0.57
CA TYR A 116 -6.30 -12.04 1.42
C TYR A 116 -7.63 -12.41 0.79
N SER A 117 -7.96 -13.69 0.91
CA SER A 117 -9.26 -14.24 0.55
C SER A 117 -9.66 -15.22 1.64
N LEU A 118 -10.88 -15.10 2.16
CA LEU A 118 -11.49 -16.10 3.04
C LEU A 118 -11.55 -17.48 2.36
N ASN A 119 -11.40 -17.53 1.03
CA ASN A 119 -11.36 -18.82 0.35
C ASN A 119 -10.14 -19.67 0.70
N ASP A 120 -9.06 -19.02 1.12
CA ASP A 120 -7.80 -19.66 1.47
C ASP A 120 -7.75 -20.01 2.97
N GLU A 121 -8.73 -19.56 3.75
CA GLU A 121 -8.82 -19.74 5.21
C GLU A 121 -10.08 -20.52 5.60
N LYS A 122 -10.01 -21.85 5.49
CA LYS A 122 -11.19 -22.70 5.70
C LYS A 122 -11.80 -22.56 7.11
N ASP A 123 -10.97 -22.34 8.12
CA ASP A 123 -11.41 -22.30 9.53
C ASP A 123 -12.31 -21.09 9.81
N TYR A 124 -12.01 -19.92 9.24
CA TYR A 124 -12.83 -18.72 9.44
C TYR A 124 -14.16 -18.75 8.69
N ARG A 125 -14.36 -19.71 7.77
CA ARG A 125 -15.66 -19.89 7.11
C ARG A 125 -16.70 -20.49 8.05
N THR A 126 -16.28 -21.35 8.98
CA THR A 126 -17.16 -22.05 9.93
C THR A 126 -17.13 -21.40 11.31
N SER A 127 -16.01 -20.77 11.67
CA SER A 127 -15.84 -20.05 12.94
C SER A 127 -15.27 -18.66 12.68
N PRO A 128 -16.11 -17.67 12.31
CA PRO A 128 -15.67 -16.30 12.11
C PRO A 128 -14.94 -15.74 13.34
N ASN A 129 -13.76 -15.15 13.11
CA ASN A 129 -13.04 -14.40 14.12
C ASN A 129 -12.32 -13.23 13.47
N LEU A 130 -12.90 -12.03 13.58
CA LEU A 130 -12.41 -10.85 12.88
C LEU A 130 -10.97 -10.46 13.30
N GLN A 131 -10.70 -10.42 14.62
CA GLN A 131 -9.37 -10.03 15.09
C GLN A 131 -8.32 -11.06 14.68
N GLN A 132 -8.61 -12.35 14.74
CA GLN A 132 -7.65 -13.39 14.36
C GLN A 132 -7.37 -13.37 12.83
N GLN A 133 -8.37 -13.04 12.01
CA GLN A 133 -8.15 -12.77 10.58
C GLN A 133 -7.22 -11.57 10.37
N ALA A 134 -7.45 -10.46 11.07
CA ALA A 134 -6.59 -9.27 10.99
C ALA A 134 -5.15 -9.58 11.46
N ASP A 135 -4.99 -10.34 12.54
CA ASP A 135 -3.70 -10.80 13.05
C ASP A 135 -2.92 -11.59 12.00
N GLY A 136 -3.58 -12.52 11.30
CA GLY A 136 -3.00 -13.34 10.24
C GLY A 136 -2.66 -12.54 8.98
N ILE A 137 -3.52 -11.59 8.59
CA ILE A 137 -3.27 -10.70 7.45
C ILE A 137 -2.02 -9.84 7.71
N ILE A 138 -1.90 -9.24 8.90
CA ILE A 138 -0.73 -8.43 9.27
C ILE A 138 0.54 -9.30 9.38
N ALA A 139 0.42 -10.54 9.88
CA ALA A 139 1.54 -11.50 9.88
C ALA A 139 2.14 -11.65 8.48
N ARG A 140 1.27 -11.96 7.51
CA ARG A 140 1.66 -12.18 6.11
C ARG A 140 2.21 -10.92 5.46
N LEU A 141 1.60 -9.76 5.75
CA LEU A 141 2.09 -8.47 5.26
C LEU A 141 3.55 -8.20 5.71
N LEU A 142 3.90 -8.62 6.92
CA LEU A 142 5.24 -8.47 7.49
C LEU A 142 6.19 -9.62 7.15
N GLY A 143 5.77 -10.57 6.30
CA GLY A 143 6.58 -11.70 5.86
C GLY A 143 6.70 -12.82 6.90
N GLU A 144 5.87 -12.83 7.94
CA GLU A 144 5.81 -13.93 8.90
C GLU A 144 5.14 -15.14 8.24
N LYS A 145 5.62 -16.34 8.57
CA LYS A 145 4.91 -17.56 8.19
C LYS A 145 3.56 -17.56 8.90
N ALA A 146 2.49 -17.83 8.15
CA ALA A 146 1.18 -18.09 8.73
C ALA A 146 1.32 -19.24 9.74
N LYS A 147 0.87 -19.01 10.98
CA LYS A 147 0.72 -20.06 12.00
C LYS A 147 -0.65 -20.70 11.84
#